data_AF-A0A6M0L6P3-F1
#
_entry.id   AF-A0A6M0L6P3-F1
#
_cell.length_a   1.000
_cell.length_b   1.000
_cell.length_c   1.000
_cell.angle_alpha   90.00
_cell.angle_beta   90.00
_cell.angle_gamma   90.00
#
_symmetry.space_group_name_H-M   'P 1'
#
loop_
_entity.id
_entity.type
_entity.pdbx_description
1 polymer ?
#
loop_
_entity_poly.entity_id
_entity_poly.type
_entity_poly.pdbx_seq_one_letter_code
_entity_poly.pdbx_strand_id
1 'polypeptide(L)' 'MKEQESSLKYDSRIFTCKRCGKEVITIQGVLDRRSVFCSAICRRRYWRHSDRRHQESK' A
#
# COMPACT_ATOMS: atom_id res chain seq x y z
N MET A 1 20.42 -24.57 9.96
CA MET A 1 20.53 -23.81 8.70
C MET A 1 19.19 -23.93 7.99
N LYS A 2 18.32 -22.91 8.06
CA LYS A 2 16.93 -23.05 7.58
C LYS A 2 16.85 -22.66 6.10
N GLU A 3 16.68 -23.72 5.31
CA GLU A 3 15.83 -23.84 4.13
C GLU A 3 15.92 -22.73 3.07
N GLN A 4 16.53 -23.14 1.97
CA GLN A 4 16.41 -22.58 0.64
C GLN A 4 14.94 -22.63 0.15
N GLU A 5 14.67 -21.82 -0.87
CA GLU A 5 13.50 -21.85 -1.76
C GLU A 5 12.15 -21.35 -1.24
N SER A 6 11.93 -20.04 -1.43
CA SER A 6 10.68 -19.56 -2.06
C SER A 6 10.91 -18.12 -2.53
N SER A 7 11.79 -17.94 -3.50
CA SER A 7 12.14 -16.64 -4.08
C SER A 7 10.97 -15.96 -4.82
N LEU A 8 9.78 -16.59 -4.86
CA LEU A 8 8.55 -16.09 -5.50
C LEU A 8 7.33 -16.14 -4.58
N LYS A 9 7.49 -16.00 -3.25
CA LYS A 9 6.34 -16.03 -2.32
C LYS A 9 5.33 -14.90 -2.55
N TYR A 10 5.72 -13.85 -3.26
CA TYR A 10 4.91 -12.68 -3.52
C TYR A 10 4.61 -12.59 -5.02
N ASP A 11 3.34 -12.76 -5.36
CA ASP A 11 2.82 -12.64 -6.73
C ASP A 11 2.83 -11.17 -7.20
N SER A 12 3.03 -10.94 -8.49
CA SER A 12 2.89 -9.60 -9.07
C SER A 12 1.41 -9.22 -9.14
N ARG A 13 1.10 -7.98 -8.79
CA ARG A 13 -0.27 -7.48 -8.70
C ARG A 13 -0.33 -6.09 -9.30
N ILE A 14 -1.41 -5.83 -10.02
CA ILE A 14 -1.70 -4.52 -10.60
C ILE A 14 -2.88 -3.93 -9.85
N PHE A 15 -2.71 -2.72 -9.34
CA PHE A 15 -3.79 -1.99 -8.69
C PHE A 15 -3.68 -0.49 -8.92
N THR A 16 -4.82 0.19 -8.86
CA THR A 16 -4.89 1.65 -9.02
C THR A 16 -4.88 2.33 -7.64
N CYS A 17 -4.01 3.32 -7.47
CA CYS A 17 -3.97 4.11 -6.25
C CYS A 17 -5.28 4.87 -6.03
N LYS A 18 -6.01 4.55 -4.95
CA LYS A 18 -7.31 5.17 -4.63
C LYS A 18 -7.26 6.69 -4.45
N ARG A 19 -6.08 7.26 -4.19
CA ARG A 19 -5.92 8.71 -4.01
C ARG A 19 -5.60 9.46 -5.30
N CYS A 20 -4.65 8.96 -6.10
CA CYS A 20 -4.09 9.71 -7.21
C CYS A 20 -4.32 9.06 -8.58
N GLY A 21 -5.03 7.93 -8.64
CA GLY A 21 -5.31 7.22 -9.88
C GLY A 21 -4.10 6.53 -10.53
N LYS A 22 -2.90 6.62 -9.93
CA LYS A 22 -1.70 6.01 -10.48
C LYS A 22 -1.80 4.49 -10.46
N GLU A 23 -1.56 3.85 -11.58
CA GLU A 23 -1.38 2.40 -11.68
C GLU A 23 -0.07 1.98 -11.01
N VAL A 24 -0.15 0.93 -10.20
CA VAL A 24 0.97 0.35 -9.47
C VAL A 24 1.06 -1.11 -9.83
N ILE A 25 2.26 -1.51 -10.25
CA ILE A 25 2.60 -2.88 -10.57
C ILE A 25 3.60 -3.34 -9.51
N THR A 26 3.24 -4.35 -8.73
CA THR A 26 4.18 -4.98 -7.78
C THR A 26 5.03 -6.01 -8.52
N ILE A 27 6.31 -6.09 -8.16
CA ILE A 27 7.26 -7.01 -8.77
C ILE A 27 7.19 -8.35 -8.03
N GLN A 28 7.13 -9.45 -8.79
CA GLN A 28 7.10 -10.80 -8.23
C GLN A 28 8.38 -11.08 -7.42
N GLY A 29 8.27 -11.78 -6.30
CA GLY A 29 9.39 -12.11 -5.42
C GLY A 29 9.85 -10.98 -4.50
N VAL A 30 9.33 -9.76 -4.67
CA VAL A 30 9.59 -8.63 -3.76
C VAL A 30 8.49 -8.55 -2.71
N LEU A 31 8.86 -8.33 -1.44
CA LEU A 31 7.91 -8.07 -0.37
C LEU A 31 7.26 -6.68 -0.56
N ASP A 32 6.23 -6.62 -1.40
CA ASP A 32 5.39 -5.43 -1.57
C ASP A 32 3.98 -5.70 -1.04
N ARG A 33 3.65 -5.09 0.10
CA ARG A 33 2.33 -5.21 0.74
C ARG A 33 1.38 -4.07 0.35
N ARG A 34 1.74 -3.24 -0.63
CA ARG A 34 0.85 -2.18 -1.11
C ARG A 34 -0.27 -2.82 -1.94
N SER A 35 -1.51 -2.45 -1.63
CA SER A 35 -2.70 -2.96 -2.32
C SER A 35 -3.72 -1.88 -2.70
N VAL A 36 -3.66 -0.71 -2.05
CA VAL A 36 -4.67 0.36 -2.22
C VAL A 36 -4.04 1.70 -2.59
N PHE A 37 -2.81 1.95 -2.13
CA PHE A 37 -2.13 3.23 -2.31
C PHE A 37 -0.72 3.00 -2.85
N CYS A 38 -0.31 3.80 -3.83
CA CYS A 38 1.03 3.74 -4.42
C CYS A 38 2.15 4.08 -3.41
N SER A 39 1.82 4.79 -2.33
CA SER A 39 2.78 5.18 -1.29
C SER A 39 2.10 5.46 0.05
N ALA A 40 2.89 5.43 1.12
CA ALA A 40 2.44 5.84 2.46
C ALA A 40 2.00 7.31 2.51
N ILE A 41 2.53 8.16 1.62
CA ILE A 41 2.10 9.56 1.48
C ILE A 41 0.67 9.62 0.94
N CYS A 42 0.37 8.82 -0.09
CA CYS A 42 -0.99 8.75 -0.62
C CYS A 42 -1.99 8.19 0.39
N ARG A 43 -1.59 7.18 1.16
CA ARG A 43 -2.38 6.68 2.28
C ARG A 43 -2.67 7.79 3.30
N ARG A 44 -1.63 8.44 3.84
CA ARG A 44 -1.78 9.51 4.85
C ARG A 44 -2.67 10.64 4.36
N ARG A 45 -2.47 11.13 3.13
CA ARG A 45 -3.26 12.25 2.58
C ARG A 45 -4.72 11.88 2.31
N TYR A 46 -4.99 10.63 1.93
CA TYR A 46 -6.36 10.13 1.76
C TYR A 46 -7.11 10.10 3.11
N TRP A 47 -6.46 9.61 4.18
CA TRP A 47 -7.05 9.53 5.52
C TRP A 47 -6.98 10.82 6.34
N ARG A 48 -6.22 11.84 5.90
CA ARG A 48 -6.04 13.11 6.63
C ARG A 48 -7.36 13.83 6.92
N HIS A 49 -8.41 13.57 6.17
CA HIS A 49 -9.72 14.20 6.34
C HIS A 49 -10.80 13.24 6.84
N SER A 50 -10.52 11.95 7.01
CA SER A 50 -11.48 11.00 7.63
C SER A 50 -11.50 11.11 9.16
N ASP A 51 -10.49 11.74 9.76
CA ASP A 51 -10.38 11.95 11.21
C ASP A 51 -11.00 13.27 11.72
N ARG A 52 -11.89 13.90 10.93
CA ARG A 52 -12.72 15.01 11.43
C ARG A 52 -13.77 14.59 12.48
N ARG A 53 -13.61 13.43 13.14
CA ARG A 53 -14.40 13.03 14.32
C ARG A 53 -13.68 13.30 15.64
N HIS A 54 -12.54 13.98 15.67
CA HIS A 54 -11.79 14.24 16.91
C HIS A 54 -11.20 15.65 17.07
N GLN A 55 -11.67 16.65 16.32
CA GLN A 55 -11.22 18.05 16.47
C GLN A 55 -12.35 19.05 16.75
N GLU A 56 -13.39 18.63 17.48
CA GLU A 56 -14.30 19.57 18.16
C GLU A 56 -14.30 19.27 19.66
N SER A 57 -13.21 19.64 20.33
CA SER A 57 -13.15 19.95 21.76
C SER A 57 -11.73 20.37 22.12
N LYS A 58 -11.40 21.65 21.91
CA LYS A 58 -10.61 22.44 22.86
C LYS A 58 -10.63 23.90 22.45
#